data_AF-A0AAD5XCG5-F1
#
_entry.id   AF-A0AAD5XCG5-F1
#
_cell.length_a   1.000
_cell.length_b   1.000
_cell.length_c   1.000
_cell.angle_alpha   90.00
_cell.angle_beta   90.00
_cell.angle_gamma   90.00
#
_symmetry.space_group_name_H-M   'P 1'
#
loop_
_entity.id
_entity.type
_entity.pdbx_description
1 polymer ?
#
loop_
_entity_poly.entity_id
_entity_poly.type
_entity_poly.pdbx_seq_one_letter_code
_entity_poly.pdbx_strand_id
1 'polypeptide(L)'
;MGDYLNAKQHHGHSHGPQEKSQAVLNATPGPLLEIAKFLRSAESNLKVRQGVYDGRRVEYFKGKHAVNALLREPYKKSAKRPPLEDRDVAETQVIALLTQGFFTRVDKEPKVKALKPQPVQVFSPDAYYVWVYELHPWWSKLAGFGILFVIFAGVLFPLWPPFMRQGVYYLSLVALGLLGVFFGIAILRLIIWVLLKASTGRGGWLFPNLFADVGVIESFIPTWEWDVPKGSSKAKSSGGNDNDGDGD
;
A
#
# COMPACT_ATOMS: atom_id res chain seq x y z
N MET A 1 1.39 52.42 41.70
CA MET A 1 0.14 51.63 41.78
C MET A 1 -0.58 51.79 40.44
N GLY A 2 0.03 51.43 39.31
CA GLY A 2 0.31 50.05 38.91
C GLY A 2 -0.74 49.64 37.87
N ASP A 3 -0.70 50.30 36.71
CA ASP A 3 -1.60 50.09 35.58
C ASP A 3 -1.46 48.66 35.04
N TYR A 4 -2.54 47.88 35.13
CA TYR A 4 -2.61 46.54 34.57
C TYR A 4 -2.77 46.63 33.05
N LEU A 5 -1.63 46.51 32.37
CA LEU A 5 -1.52 46.34 30.93
C LEU A 5 -2.27 45.08 30.47
N ASN A 6 -3.27 45.32 29.63
CA ASN A 6 -3.97 44.39 28.77
C ASN A 6 -2.97 43.69 27.82
N ALA A 7 -2.48 42.51 28.20
CA ALA A 7 -1.70 41.65 27.33
C ALA A 7 -2.63 40.93 26.34
N LYS A 8 -2.92 41.61 25.23
CA LYS A 8 -3.57 41.02 24.06
C LYS A 8 -2.65 39.93 23.50
N GLN A 9 -2.91 38.67 23.86
CA GLN A 9 -2.31 37.50 23.23
C GLN A 9 -2.67 37.53 21.74
N HIS A 10 -1.70 37.91 20.91
CA HIS A 10 -1.72 37.62 19.49
C HIS A 10 -1.61 36.11 19.32
N HIS A 11 -2.74 35.43 19.14
CA HIS A 11 -2.78 34.09 18.54
C HIS A 11 -2.26 34.19 17.11
N GLY A 12 -0.95 34.02 16.94
CA GLY A 12 -0.37 33.70 15.65
C GLY A 12 -0.87 32.32 15.24
N HIS A 13 -1.83 32.27 14.31
CA HIS A 13 -2.12 31.06 13.57
C HIS A 13 -0.82 30.62 12.88
N SER A 14 -0.18 29.59 13.42
CA SER A 14 0.90 28.89 12.74
C SER A 14 0.29 28.21 11.52
N HIS A 15 0.37 28.88 10.37
CA HIS A 15 0.09 28.28 9.07
C HIS A 15 1.05 27.10 8.89
N GLY A 16 0.53 25.89 9.07
CA GLY A 16 1.34 24.68 9.06
C GLY A 16 2.05 24.46 7.71
N PRO A 17 3.06 23.57 7.67
CA PRO A 17 3.77 23.22 6.44
C PRO A 17 2.84 22.76 5.29
N GLN A 18 1.64 22.27 5.61
CA GLN A 18 0.69 21.72 4.65
C GLN A 18 -0.03 22.78 3.79
N GLU A 19 -0.28 23.98 4.31
CA GLU A 19 -0.96 25.05 3.55
C GLU A 19 -0.01 25.69 2.53
N LYS A 20 1.26 25.89 2.93
CA LYS A 20 2.33 26.31 2.00
C LYS A 20 2.58 25.27 0.92
N SER A 21 2.52 23.99 1.27
CA SER A 21 2.68 22.89 0.29
C SER A 21 1.54 22.84 -0.72
N GLN A 22 0.32 23.22 -0.35
CA GLN A 22 -0.84 23.28 -1.25
C GLN A 22 -0.82 24.53 -2.15
N ALA A 23 -0.36 25.68 -1.65
CA ALA A 23 -0.21 26.90 -2.44
C ALA A 23 0.82 26.75 -3.58
N VAL A 24 1.91 26.00 -3.34
CA VAL A 24 2.88 25.61 -4.37
C VAL A 24 2.19 24.85 -5.52
N LEU A 25 1.22 23.97 -5.23
CA LEU A 25 0.56 23.11 -6.24
C LEU A 25 -0.17 23.88 -7.32
N ASN A 26 -0.79 24.99 -6.93
CA ASN A 26 -1.58 25.81 -7.84
C ASN A 26 -0.70 26.68 -8.76
N ALA A 27 0.58 26.84 -8.43
CA ALA A 27 1.54 27.67 -9.16
C ALA A 27 2.69 26.86 -9.80
N THR A 28 2.74 25.54 -9.63
CA THR A 28 3.89 24.76 -10.08
C THR A 28 3.89 24.55 -11.59
N PRO A 29 5.01 24.77 -12.29
CA PRO A 29 5.14 24.40 -13.70
C PRO A 29 4.92 22.89 -13.90
N GLY A 30 4.00 22.52 -14.79
CA GLY A 30 3.68 21.11 -15.11
C GLY A 30 4.87 20.18 -15.32
N PRO A 31 5.99 20.60 -15.95
CA PRO A 31 7.17 19.76 -16.14
C PRO A 31 7.83 19.30 -14.83
N LEU A 32 7.90 20.16 -13.80
CA LEU A 32 8.50 19.83 -12.50
C LEU A 32 7.68 18.79 -11.75
N LEU A 33 6.35 18.87 -11.86
CA LEU A 33 5.45 17.89 -11.26
C LEU A 33 5.67 16.48 -11.82
N GLU A 34 5.93 16.35 -13.12
CA GLU A 34 6.20 15.05 -13.75
C GLU A 34 7.54 14.44 -13.29
N ILE A 35 8.55 15.28 -13.03
CA ILE A 35 9.83 14.85 -12.44
C ILE A 35 9.60 14.36 -11.00
N ALA A 36 8.84 15.10 -10.19
CA ALA A 36 8.50 14.71 -8.83
C ALA A 36 7.70 13.39 -8.79
N LYS A 37 6.71 13.23 -9.70
CA LYS A 37 5.93 12.00 -9.83
C LYS A 37 6.81 10.81 -10.19
N PHE A 38 7.74 10.98 -11.13
CA PHE A 38 8.70 9.95 -11.49
C PHE A 38 9.55 9.54 -10.29
N LEU A 39 10.17 10.50 -9.59
CA LEU A 39 11.01 10.22 -8.42
C LEU A 39 10.27 9.52 -7.28
N ARG A 40 8.94 9.69 -7.18
CA ARG A 40 8.11 8.96 -6.21
C ARG A 40 7.66 7.58 -6.70
N SER A 41 7.60 7.39 -8.02
CA SER A 41 7.20 6.11 -8.61
C SER A 41 8.25 5.03 -8.38
N ALA A 42 7.81 3.77 -8.38
CA ALA A 42 8.70 2.62 -8.27
C ALA A 42 9.72 2.55 -9.43
N GLU A 43 9.38 3.14 -10.58
CA GLU A 43 10.23 3.16 -11.78
C GLU A 43 11.55 3.92 -11.57
N SER A 44 11.57 4.91 -10.67
CA SER A 44 12.78 5.68 -10.41
C SER A 44 13.87 4.87 -9.73
N ASN A 45 13.51 3.76 -9.08
CA ASN A 45 14.39 2.96 -8.23
C ASN A 45 15.20 3.85 -7.26
N LEU A 46 14.53 4.85 -6.68
CA LEU A 46 15.11 5.77 -5.71
C LEU A 46 15.25 5.04 -4.36
N LYS A 47 16.47 5.04 -3.82
CA LYS A 47 16.73 4.46 -2.48
C LYS A 47 16.12 5.35 -1.39
N VAL A 48 14.92 5.00 -0.96
CA VAL A 48 14.20 5.65 0.15
C VAL A 48 14.39 4.86 1.45
N ARG A 49 14.34 5.56 2.58
CA ARG A 49 14.38 5.01 3.94
C ARG A 49 13.27 5.65 4.78
N GLN A 50 12.83 4.96 5.82
CA GLN A 50 11.82 5.48 6.74
C GLN A 50 12.45 6.15 7.96
N GLY A 51 11.91 7.30 8.34
CA GLY A 51 12.27 8.06 9.54
C GLY A 51 11.05 8.73 10.17
N VAL A 52 11.27 9.48 11.25
CA VAL A 52 10.24 10.27 11.91
C VAL A 52 10.56 11.74 11.75
N TYR A 53 9.65 12.49 11.12
CA TYR A 53 9.75 13.94 10.94
C TYR A 53 8.46 14.56 11.48
N ASP A 54 8.59 15.54 12.38
CA ASP A 54 7.45 16.24 13.00
C ASP A 54 6.39 15.27 13.59
N GLY A 55 6.85 14.23 14.29
CA GLY A 55 6.00 13.21 14.91
C GLY A 55 5.36 12.20 13.94
N ARG A 56 5.54 12.35 12.62
CA ARG A 56 4.98 11.44 11.60
C ARG A 56 6.07 10.56 10.99
N ARG A 57 5.71 9.33 10.62
CA ARG A 57 6.59 8.46 9.82
C ARG A 57 6.63 8.99 8.39
N VAL A 58 7.82 9.31 7.92
CA VAL A 58 8.05 9.84 6.58
C VAL A 58 9.14 9.06 5.87
N GLU A 59 9.15 9.18 4.55
CA GLU A 59 10.21 8.64 3.72
C GLU A 59 11.22 9.73 3.38
N TYR A 60 12.49 9.40 3.55
CA TYR A 60 13.61 10.26 3.22
C TYR A 60 14.59 9.56 2.27
N PHE A 61 15.31 10.36 1.50
CA PHE A 61 16.32 9.91 0.55
C PHE A 61 17.55 10.82 0.63
N LYS A 62 18.62 10.44 -0.06
CA LYS A 62 19.85 11.24 -0.15
C LYS A 62 19.89 11.97 -1.49
N GLY A 63 20.33 13.23 -1.54
CA GLY A 63 20.29 14.08 -2.75
C GLY A 63 20.94 13.42 -3.97
N LYS A 64 22.11 12.80 -3.80
CA LYS A 64 22.82 12.07 -4.86
C LYS A 64 21.99 10.95 -5.49
N HIS A 65 21.11 10.31 -4.73
CA HIS A 65 20.27 9.23 -5.25
C HIS A 65 19.13 9.77 -6.10
N ALA A 66 18.63 10.98 -5.81
CA ALA A 66 17.64 11.64 -6.66
C ALA A 66 18.25 12.02 -8.02
N VAL A 67 19.41 12.68 -8.03
CA VAL A 67 20.13 13.03 -9.27
C VAL A 67 20.43 11.77 -10.09
N ASN A 68 20.94 10.71 -9.45
CA ASN A 68 21.23 9.46 -10.14
C ASN A 68 19.97 8.74 -10.65
N ALA A 69 18.81 8.95 -10.03
CA ALA A 69 17.55 8.36 -10.50
C ALA A 69 17.04 9.02 -11.78
N LEU A 70 17.24 10.33 -11.92
CA LEU A 70 16.87 11.08 -13.12
C LEU A 70 17.69 10.69 -14.35
N LEU A 71 18.93 10.26 -14.17
CA LEU A 71 19.83 9.85 -15.26
C LEU A 71 19.57 8.42 -15.76
N ARG A 72 18.57 7.70 -15.22
CA ARG A 72 18.29 6.31 -15.62
C ARG A 72 17.34 6.25 -16.81
N GLU A 73 17.44 5.18 -17.59
CA GLU A 73 16.57 4.89 -18.74
C GLU A 73 15.04 5.01 -18.46
N PRO A 74 14.50 4.59 -17.30
CA PRO A 74 13.08 4.75 -16.99
C PRO A 74 12.59 6.20 -16.99
N TYR A 75 13.49 7.17 -16.81
CA TYR A 75 13.14 8.59 -16.88
C TYR A 75 12.65 8.98 -18.30
N LYS A 76 13.28 8.44 -19.35
CA LYS A 76 12.99 8.77 -20.75
C LYS A 76 11.67 8.20 -21.27
N LYS A 77 11.02 7.29 -20.51
CA LYS A 77 9.77 6.63 -20.91
C LYS A 77 8.58 7.58 -21.07
N SER A 78 8.62 8.77 -20.46
CA SER A 78 7.55 9.76 -20.57
C SER A 78 8.03 10.99 -21.33
N ALA A 79 7.42 11.26 -22.49
CA ALA A 79 7.69 12.44 -23.31
C ALA A 79 7.29 13.77 -22.63
N LYS A 80 6.55 13.71 -21.51
CA LYS A 80 6.14 14.91 -20.74
C LYS A 80 7.26 15.44 -19.84
N ARG A 81 8.34 14.68 -19.66
CA ARG A 81 9.46 15.05 -18.79
C ARG A 81 10.51 15.81 -19.61
N PRO A 82 11.10 16.89 -19.07
CA PRO A 82 12.18 17.58 -19.75
C PRO A 82 13.35 16.63 -20.06
N PRO A 83 13.97 16.71 -21.25
CA PRO A 83 15.16 15.92 -21.55
C PRO A 83 16.29 16.29 -20.60
N LEU A 84 17.04 15.28 -20.17
CA LEU A 84 18.21 15.43 -19.31
C LEU A 84 19.41 14.86 -20.07
N GLU A 85 20.27 15.75 -20.54
CA GLU A 85 21.49 15.39 -21.27
C GLU A 85 22.64 15.13 -20.29
N ASP A 86 22.81 16.02 -19.31
CA ASP A 86 23.92 16.00 -18.37
C ASP A 86 23.50 15.91 -16.90
N ARG A 87 24.46 15.50 -16.07
CA ARG A 87 24.32 15.45 -14.62
C ARG A 87 24.00 16.82 -14.03
N ASP A 88 24.58 17.90 -14.55
CA ASP A 88 24.38 19.27 -14.06
C ASP A 88 22.96 19.76 -14.32
N VAL A 89 22.38 19.37 -15.46
CA VAL A 89 20.97 19.66 -15.78
C VAL A 89 20.06 18.89 -14.81
N ALA A 90 20.35 17.62 -14.54
CA ALA A 90 19.60 16.83 -13.57
C ALA A 90 19.68 17.44 -12.15
N GLU A 91 20.85 17.92 -11.75
CA GLU A 91 21.04 18.62 -10.48
C GLU A 91 20.23 19.91 -10.42
N THR A 92 20.22 20.70 -11.50
CA THR A 92 19.41 21.92 -11.61
C THR A 92 17.91 21.62 -11.47
N GLN A 93 17.41 20.52 -12.05
CA GLN A 93 16.01 20.11 -11.86
C GLN A 93 15.71 19.72 -10.41
N VAL A 94 16.63 19.02 -9.73
CA VAL A 94 16.47 18.67 -8.31
C VAL A 94 16.51 19.92 -7.43
N ILE A 95 17.38 20.89 -7.74
CA ILE A 95 17.40 22.20 -7.06
C ILE A 95 16.07 22.92 -7.26
N ALA A 96 15.55 22.95 -8.49
CA ALA A 96 14.25 23.55 -8.76
C ALA A 96 13.12 22.87 -7.96
N LEU A 97 13.12 21.54 -7.84
CA LEU A 97 12.17 20.81 -7.00
C LEU A 97 12.29 21.18 -5.50
N LEU A 98 13.51 21.38 -5.00
CA LEU A 98 13.75 21.84 -3.62
C LEU A 98 13.21 23.26 -3.41
N THR A 99 13.49 24.19 -4.34
CA THR A 99 13.03 25.59 -4.27
C THR A 99 11.51 25.68 -4.35
N GLN A 100 10.88 24.82 -5.14
CA GLN A 100 9.41 24.72 -5.18
C GLN A 100 8.83 24.04 -3.93
N GLY A 101 9.63 23.37 -3.09
CA GLY A 101 9.15 22.79 -1.84
C GLY A 101 8.55 21.39 -1.96
N PHE A 102 8.87 20.63 -3.03
CA PHE A 102 8.44 19.23 -3.14
C PHE A 102 9.03 18.33 -2.04
N PHE A 103 10.24 18.66 -1.61
CA PHE A 103 10.93 18.03 -0.51
C PHE A 103 11.70 19.07 0.28
N THR A 104 12.06 18.75 1.52
CA THR A 104 12.83 19.63 2.41
C THR A 104 14.09 18.95 2.89
N ARG A 105 15.16 19.72 3.04
CA ARG A 105 16.42 19.24 3.61
C ARG A 105 16.26 18.99 5.10
N VAL A 106 16.71 17.82 5.53
CA VAL A 106 16.69 17.38 6.92
C VAL A 106 18.04 16.83 7.33
N ASP A 107 18.34 16.93 8.62
CA ASP A 107 19.47 16.26 9.24
C ASP A 107 19.00 15.03 9.99
N LYS A 108 19.73 13.93 9.80
CA LYS A 108 19.46 12.66 10.47
C LYS A 108 20.21 12.63 11.80
N GLU A 109 19.49 12.36 12.88
CA GLU A 109 20.11 12.13 14.18
C GLU A 109 20.79 10.74 14.21
N PRO A 110 22.04 10.60 14.69
CA PRO A 110 22.79 9.34 14.58
C PRO A 110 22.19 8.21 15.41
N LYS A 111 21.55 8.52 16.54
CA LYS A 111 21.04 7.54 17.51
C LYS A 111 19.54 7.28 17.40
N VAL A 112 18.78 8.24 16.87
CA VAL A 112 17.32 8.17 16.77
C VAL A 112 16.96 8.26 15.30
N LYS A 113 15.97 7.50 14.84
CA LYS A 113 15.44 7.62 13.45
C LYS A 113 14.67 8.94 13.23
N ALA A 114 14.92 9.95 14.05
CA ALA A 114 14.34 11.28 13.97
C ALA A 114 15.08 12.12 12.94
N LEU A 115 14.32 12.92 12.22
CA LEU A 115 14.76 13.85 11.19
C LEU A 115 14.45 15.25 11.66
N LYS A 116 15.45 16.12 11.70
CA LYS A 116 15.31 17.52 12.12
C LYS A 116 15.34 18.42 10.88
N PRO A 117 14.46 19.43 10.76
CA PRO A 117 14.51 20.37 9.64
C PRO A 117 15.80 21.19 9.70
N GLN A 118 16.47 21.32 8.55
CA GLN A 118 17.62 22.21 8.42
C GLN A 118 17.12 23.62 8.04
N PRO A 119 17.39 24.69 8.80
CA PRO A 119 16.99 26.05 8.44
C PRO A 119 17.52 26.50 7.07
N VAL A 120 18.72 26.06 6.69
CA VAL A 120 19.34 26.40 5.39
C VAL A 120 18.98 25.37 4.32
N GLN A 121 18.08 25.75 3.41
CA GLN A 121 17.58 24.91 2.32
C GLN A 121 18.43 25.05 1.04
N VAL A 122 19.74 24.79 1.15
CA VAL A 122 20.65 24.73 0.00
C VAL A 122 20.82 23.27 -0.42
N PHE A 123 20.74 23.01 -1.72
CA PHE A 123 20.95 21.67 -2.26
C PHE A 123 22.38 21.18 -1.99
N SER A 124 22.51 19.92 -1.59
CA SER A 124 23.78 19.24 -1.42
C SER A 124 23.59 17.76 -1.76
N PRO A 125 24.42 17.18 -2.65
CA PRO A 125 24.32 15.76 -3.01
C PRO A 125 24.42 14.83 -1.79
N ASP A 126 25.13 15.27 -0.75
CA ASP A 126 25.37 14.45 0.44
C ASP A 126 24.33 14.59 1.55
N ALA A 127 23.41 15.56 1.44
CA ALA A 127 22.36 15.80 2.40
C ALA A 127 21.16 14.86 2.26
N TYR A 128 20.35 14.78 3.31
CA TYR A 128 19.10 14.03 3.34
C TYR A 128 17.90 14.93 3.07
N TYR A 129 16.90 14.39 2.41
CA TYR A 129 15.69 15.09 2.00
C TYR A 129 14.47 14.25 2.35
N VAL A 130 13.44 14.90 2.88
CA VAL A 130 12.13 14.31 3.17
C VAL A 130 11.12 14.81 2.15
N TRP A 131 10.34 13.89 1.60
CA TRP A 131 9.19 14.27 0.78
C TRP A 131 8.15 14.99 1.64
N VAL A 132 7.88 16.24 1.30
CA VAL A 132 6.77 17.01 1.89
C VAL A 132 5.53 16.85 1.03
N TYR A 133 5.72 16.61 -0.27
CA TYR A 133 4.65 16.42 -1.23
C TYR A 133 4.03 15.01 -1.15
N GLU A 134 2.78 14.95 -0.72
CA GLU A 134 1.91 13.78 -0.90
C GLU A 134 1.33 13.83 -2.31
N LEU A 135 1.76 12.90 -3.19
CA LEU A 135 1.11 12.72 -4.50
C LEU A 135 -0.36 12.44 -4.23
N HIS A 136 -1.23 13.21 -4.87
CA HIS A 136 -2.68 13.18 -4.67
C HIS A 136 -3.20 11.73 -4.61
N PRO A 137 -3.56 11.22 -3.40
CA PRO A 137 -4.01 9.84 -3.24
C PRO A 137 -5.49 9.78 -3.59
N TRP A 138 -5.80 10.00 -4.88
CA TRP A 138 -7.18 10.01 -5.37
C TRP A 138 -7.87 8.68 -5.09
N TRP A 139 -7.12 7.56 -5.08
CA TRP A 139 -7.59 6.25 -4.63
C TRP A 139 -8.09 6.27 -3.19
N SER A 140 -7.37 6.89 -2.26
CA SER A 140 -7.81 7.00 -0.87
C SER A 140 -9.04 7.88 -0.72
N LYS A 141 -9.13 8.97 -1.51
CA LYS A 141 -10.34 9.80 -1.53
C LYS A 141 -11.53 9.02 -2.10
N LEU A 142 -11.34 8.30 -3.21
CA LEU A 142 -12.37 7.47 -3.82
C LEU A 142 -12.82 6.34 -2.89
N ALA A 143 -11.89 5.69 -2.18
CA ALA A 143 -12.20 4.69 -1.17
C ALA A 143 -13.02 5.29 -0.02
N GLY A 144 -12.66 6.48 0.45
CA GLY A 144 -13.43 7.22 1.46
C GLY A 144 -14.85 7.55 0.98
N PHE A 145 -15.00 8.06 -0.25
CA PHE A 145 -16.30 8.29 -0.88
C PHE A 145 -17.09 6.98 -1.07
N GLY A 146 -16.41 5.88 -1.42
CA GLY A 146 -17.02 4.57 -1.58
C GLY A 146 -17.60 4.05 -0.26
N ILE A 147 -16.84 4.16 0.85
CA ILE A 147 -17.33 3.80 2.18
C ILE A 147 -18.58 4.61 2.54
N LEU A 148 -18.56 5.91 2.27
CA LEU A 148 -19.67 6.81 2.56
C LEU A 148 -20.90 6.43 1.73
N PHE A 149 -20.71 6.11 0.44
CA PHE A 149 -21.78 5.69 -0.45
C PHE A 149 -22.39 4.35 -0.02
N VAL A 150 -21.58 3.38 0.45
CA VAL A 150 -22.08 2.10 0.97
C VAL A 150 -22.95 2.31 2.20
N ILE A 151 -22.49 3.11 3.16
CA ILE A 151 -23.26 3.43 4.37
C ILE A 151 -24.55 4.15 3.99
N PHE A 152 -24.46 5.16 3.12
CA PHE A 152 -25.61 5.90 2.64
C PHE A 152 -26.64 4.99 1.93
N ALA A 153 -26.19 4.12 1.04
CA ALA A 153 -27.04 3.15 0.36
C ALA A 153 -27.74 2.22 1.37
N GLY A 154 -27.03 1.77 2.42
CA GLY A 154 -27.60 0.98 3.50
C GLY A 154 -28.67 1.72 4.32
N VAL A 155 -28.42 2.99 4.68
CA VAL A 155 -29.42 3.82 5.38
C VAL A 155 -30.66 4.06 4.51
N LEU A 156 -30.48 4.22 3.19
CA LEU A 156 -31.59 4.37 2.24
C LEU A 156 -32.27 3.05 1.86
N PHE A 157 -31.88 1.89 2.40
CA PHE A 157 -32.53 0.61 2.14
C PHE A 157 -34.08 0.64 2.20
N PRO A 158 -34.73 1.39 3.12
CA PRO A 158 -36.19 1.54 3.14
C PRO A 158 -36.79 2.17 1.88
N LEU A 159 -36.04 3.04 1.19
CA LEU A 159 -36.45 3.73 -0.04
C LEU A 159 -36.14 2.94 -1.32
N TRP A 160 -35.50 1.76 -1.20
CA TRP A 160 -35.11 1.00 -2.38
C TRP A 160 -36.32 0.44 -3.13
N PRO A 161 -36.28 0.47 -4.47
CA PRO A 161 -37.27 -0.21 -5.30
C PRO A 161 -37.48 -1.67 -4.88
N PRO A 162 -38.72 -2.19 -4.93
CA PRO A 162 -39.02 -3.55 -4.48
C PRO A 162 -38.13 -4.65 -5.09
N PHE A 163 -37.73 -4.52 -6.35
CA PHE A 163 -36.88 -5.49 -7.04
C PHE A 163 -35.48 -5.61 -6.44
N MET A 164 -34.86 -4.51 -5.98
CA MET A 164 -33.54 -4.57 -5.34
C MET A 164 -33.62 -5.22 -3.96
N ARG A 165 -34.69 -4.93 -3.21
CA ARG A 165 -34.92 -5.57 -1.89
C ARG A 165 -35.06 -7.09 -2.03
N GLN A 166 -35.77 -7.55 -3.05
CA GLN A 166 -35.85 -8.97 -3.40
C GLN A 166 -34.48 -9.54 -3.80
N GLY A 167 -33.69 -8.80 -4.59
CA GLY A 167 -32.32 -9.20 -4.94
C GLY A 167 -31.43 -9.43 -3.72
N VAL A 168 -31.42 -8.51 -2.76
CA VAL A 168 -30.68 -8.66 -1.50
C VAL A 168 -31.19 -9.83 -0.68
N TYR A 169 -32.52 -10.04 -0.64
CA TYR A 169 -33.12 -11.19 0.04
C TYR A 169 -32.65 -12.52 -0.56
N TYR A 170 -32.75 -12.71 -1.88
CA TYR A 170 -32.26 -13.94 -2.53
C TYR A 170 -30.75 -14.10 -2.41
N LEU A 171 -29.98 -13.01 -2.51
CA LEU A 171 -28.53 -13.07 -2.30
C LEU A 171 -28.20 -13.52 -0.87
N SER A 172 -28.95 -13.04 0.13
CA SER A 172 -28.78 -13.46 1.52
C SER A 172 -29.15 -14.93 1.73
N LEU A 173 -30.20 -15.44 1.05
CA LEU A 173 -30.53 -16.87 1.06
C LEU A 173 -29.47 -17.73 0.38
N VAL A 174 -28.90 -17.28 -0.73
CA VAL A 174 -27.79 -17.98 -1.41
C VAL A 174 -26.56 -18.02 -0.53
N ALA A 175 -26.20 -16.90 0.11
CA ALA A 175 -25.07 -16.83 1.04
C ALA A 175 -25.31 -17.74 2.27
N LEU A 176 -26.53 -17.75 2.81
CA LEU A 176 -26.90 -18.63 3.92
C LEU A 176 -26.88 -20.12 3.51
N GLY A 177 -27.33 -20.44 2.30
CA GLY A 177 -27.26 -21.78 1.74
C GLY A 177 -25.82 -22.25 1.53
N LEU A 178 -24.95 -21.40 0.95
CA LEU A 178 -23.52 -21.68 0.80
C LEU A 178 -22.85 -21.90 2.17
N LEU A 179 -23.18 -21.07 3.15
CA LEU A 179 -22.71 -21.23 4.53
C LEU A 179 -23.21 -22.55 5.15
N GLY A 180 -24.48 -22.91 4.93
CA GLY A 180 -25.05 -24.17 5.37
C GLY A 180 -24.37 -25.40 4.76
N VAL A 181 -24.09 -25.36 3.45
CA VAL A 181 -23.32 -26.41 2.76
C VAL A 181 -21.91 -26.51 3.33
N PHE A 182 -21.25 -25.37 3.56
CA PHE A 182 -19.92 -25.33 4.18
C PHE A 182 -19.89 -26.01 5.55
N PHE A 183 -20.85 -25.68 6.43
CA PHE A 183 -20.99 -26.35 7.73
C PHE A 183 -21.37 -27.84 7.59
N GLY A 184 -22.22 -28.18 6.64
CA GLY A 184 -22.59 -29.57 6.35
C GLY A 184 -21.38 -30.43 5.98
N ILE A 185 -20.49 -29.92 5.12
CA ILE A 185 -19.24 -30.60 4.76
C ILE A 185 -18.30 -30.70 5.97
N ALA A 186 -18.20 -29.65 6.79
CA ALA A 186 -17.38 -29.67 8.00
C ALA A 186 -17.87 -30.71 9.03
N ILE A 187 -19.19 -30.84 9.23
CA ILE A 187 -19.79 -31.83 10.11
C ILE A 187 -19.61 -33.24 9.55
N LEU A 188 -19.86 -33.44 8.25
CA LEU A 188 -19.65 -34.73 7.59
C LEU A 188 -18.20 -35.20 7.74
N ARG A 189 -17.25 -34.28 7.55
CA ARG A 189 -15.82 -34.53 7.79
C ARG A 189 -15.55 -34.99 9.23
N LEU A 190 -16.17 -34.35 10.22
CA LEU A 190 -16.04 -34.73 11.63
C LEU A 190 -16.62 -36.13 11.92
N ILE A 191 -17.81 -36.43 11.41
CA ILE A 191 -18.47 -37.73 11.60
C ILE A 191 -17.61 -38.85 11.00
N ILE A 192 -17.14 -38.68 9.76
CA ILE A 192 -16.27 -39.66 9.09
C ILE A 192 -15.00 -39.88 9.91
N TRP A 193 -14.36 -38.81 10.38
CA TRP A 193 -13.15 -38.93 11.19
C TRP A 193 -13.39 -39.71 12.50
N VAL A 194 -14.50 -39.44 13.19
CA VAL A 194 -14.87 -40.17 14.43
C VAL A 194 -15.13 -41.65 14.14
N LEU A 195 -15.92 -41.96 13.11
CA LEU A 195 -16.25 -43.34 12.73
C LEU A 195 -15.01 -44.14 12.30
N LEU A 196 -14.15 -43.56 11.46
CA LEU A 196 -12.90 -44.20 11.02
C LEU A 196 -11.95 -44.45 12.19
N LYS A 197 -11.83 -43.48 13.10
CA LYS A 197 -11.00 -43.61 14.29
C LYS A 197 -11.52 -44.70 15.21
N ALA A 198 -12.84 -44.81 15.39
CA ALA A 198 -13.46 -45.84 16.19
C ALA A 198 -13.35 -47.24 15.56
N SER A 199 -13.48 -47.38 14.24
CA SER A 199 -13.50 -48.68 13.57
C SER A 199 -12.12 -49.21 13.16
N THR A 200 -11.21 -48.33 12.73
CA THR A 200 -9.93 -48.72 12.10
C THR A 200 -8.71 -48.27 12.93
N GLY A 201 -8.92 -47.47 13.98
CA GLY A 201 -7.83 -46.90 14.80
C GLY A 201 -6.98 -45.85 14.07
N ARG A 202 -7.33 -45.48 12.83
CA ARG A 202 -6.64 -44.48 11.99
C ARG A 202 -7.61 -43.37 11.61
N GLY A 203 -7.13 -42.13 11.61
CA GLY A 203 -7.88 -40.98 11.09
C GLY A 203 -7.83 -40.94 9.56
N GLY A 204 -8.95 -40.60 8.93
CA GLY A 204 -9.01 -40.23 7.53
C GLY A 204 -9.75 -38.91 7.40
N TRP A 205 -9.38 -38.09 6.42
CA TRP A 205 -9.93 -36.78 6.20
C TRP A 205 -10.66 -36.74 4.84
N LEU A 206 -11.94 -36.36 4.88
CA LEU A 206 -12.68 -35.94 3.69
C LEU A 206 -12.34 -34.47 3.41
N PHE A 207 -11.88 -34.16 2.20
CA PHE A 207 -11.41 -32.83 1.77
C PHE A 207 -10.31 -32.22 2.68
N PRO A 208 -9.07 -32.72 2.63
CA PRO A 208 -7.96 -32.20 3.44
C PRO A 208 -7.68 -30.72 3.17
N ASN A 209 -7.85 -30.26 1.93
CA ASN A 209 -7.54 -28.89 1.48
C ASN A 209 -8.67 -27.88 1.70
N LEU A 210 -9.79 -28.26 2.35
CA LEU A 210 -10.93 -27.37 2.53
C LEU A 210 -10.61 -26.07 3.31
N PHE A 211 -9.61 -26.13 4.19
CA PHE A 211 -9.11 -24.99 4.98
C PHE A 211 -7.67 -24.59 4.62
N ALA A 212 -7.13 -25.10 3.53
CA ALA A 212 -5.84 -24.66 3.02
C ALA A 212 -6.02 -23.38 2.18
N ASP A 213 -4.96 -22.58 2.07
CA ASP A 213 -4.94 -21.35 1.26
C ASP A 213 -4.86 -21.68 -0.25
N VAL A 214 -5.86 -22.40 -0.75
CA VAL A 214 -5.97 -22.84 -2.14
C VAL A 214 -7.30 -22.37 -2.74
N GLY A 215 -7.40 -22.32 -4.06
CA GLY A 215 -8.63 -21.89 -4.73
C GLY A 215 -9.81 -22.78 -4.37
N VAL A 216 -11.04 -22.26 -4.48
CA VAL A 216 -12.28 -22.99 -4.09
C VAL A 216 -12.37 -24.38 -4.74
N ILE A 217 -11.90 -24.55 -5.98
CA ILE A 217 -11.93 -25.83 -6.70
C ILE A 217 -10.83 -26.78 -6.16
N GLU A 218 -9.66 -26.25 -5.86
CA GLU A 218 -8.51 -27.00 -5.33
C GLU A 218 -8.75 -27.45 -3.89
N SER A 219 -9.60 -26.74 -3.14
CA SER A 219 -10.05 -27.15 -1.80
C SER A 219 -10.77 -28.50 -1.78
N PHE A 220 -11.38 -28.91 -2.91
CA PHE A 220 -12.13 -30.16 -3.03
C PHE A 220 -11.32 -31.32 -3.63
N ILE A 221 -10.03 -31.11 -3.92
CA ILE A 221 -9.15 -32.13 -4.52
C ILE A 221 -7.86 -32.22 -3.68
N PRO A 222 -7.42 -33.42 -3.25
CA PRO A 222 -8.08 -34.73 -3.37
C PRO A 222 -9.33 -34.83 -2.47
N THR A 223 -10.27 -35.69 -2.82
CA THR A 223 -11.50 -35.89 -2.01
C THR A 223 -11.22 -36.61 -0.69
N TRP A 224 -10.15 -37.41 -0.63
CA TRP A 224 -9.82 -38.29 0.49
C TRP A 224 -8.32 -38.37 0.75
N GLU A 225 -7.92 -38.30 2.02
CA GLU A 225 -6.55 -38.53 2.46
C GLU A 225 -6.49 -39.23 3.82
N TRP A 226 -5.56 -40.16 3.99
CA TRP A 226 -5.35 -40.86 5.26
C TRP A 226 -4.37 -40.08 6.14
N ASP A 227 -4.60 -40.07 7.45
CA ASP A 227 -3.68 -39.46 8.41
C ASP A 227 -2.37 -40.27 8.42
N VAL A 228 -1.26 -39.59 8.08
CA VAL A 228 0.05 -40.23 8.01
C VAL A 228 0.54 -40.42 9.44
N PRO A 229 0.88 -41.64 9.89
CA PRO A 229 1.39 -41.84 11.24
C PRO A 229 2.66 -40.98 11.42
N LYS A 230 2.70 -40.19 12.50
CA LYS A 230 3.85 -39.38 12.92
C LYS A 230 5.09 -40.28 12.98
N GLY A 231 5.90 -40.26 11.92
CA GLY A 231 7.07 -41.13 11.78
C GLY A 231 7.53 -41.46 10.35
N SER A 232 6.75 -41.13 9.30
CA SER A 232 7.22 -41.33 7.92
C SER A 232 7.00 -40.10 7.04
N SER A 233 8.01 -39.23 7.00
CA SER A 233 8.18 -38.26 5.93
C SER A 233 8.78 -38.95 4.70
N LYS A 234 7.98 -39.21 3.65
CA LYS A 234 8.36 -39.03 2.24
C LYS A 234 7.29 -39.53 1.25
N ALA A 235 7.17 -38.73 0.18
CA ALA A 235 6.60 -38.98 -1.15
C ALA A 235 5.08 -38.78 -1.30
N LYS A 236 4.52 -38.11 -2.32
CA LYS A 236 4.97 -37.30 -3.48
C LYS A 236 3.71 -36.99 -4.32
N SER A 237 3.56 -35.78 -4.84
CA SER A 237 3.02 -35.46 -6.19
C SER A 237 3.24 -33.94 -6.40
N SER A 238 4.34 -33.46 -6.99
CA SER A 238 4.78 -33.46 -8.39
C SER A 238 3.69 -33.15 -9.42
N GLY A 239 3.74 -31.93 -9.94
CA GLY A 239 3.01 -31.48 -11.13
C GLY A 239 3.44 -30.08 -11.59
N GLY A 240 4.75 -29.82 -11.67
CA GLY A 240 5.32 -28.65 -12.36
C GLY A 240 5.95 -29.11 -13.66
N ASN A 241 5.48 -28.58 -14.79
CA ASN A 241 5.98 -28.89 -16.12
C ASN A 241 6.62 -27.63 -16.69
N ASP A 242 7.91 -27.42 -16.36
CA ASP A 242 8.77 -26.48 -17.07
C ASP A 242 9.48 -27.26 -18.18
N ASN A 243 9.11 -26.98 -19.43
CA ASN A 243 9.85 -27.41 -20.61
C ASN A 243 10.65 -26.19 -21.11
N ASP A 244 11.88 -26.06 -20.64
CA ASP A 244 12.94 -25.35 -21.35
C ASP A 244 13.67 -26.38 -22.21
N GLY A 245 13.63 -26.18 -23.53
CA GLY A 245 14.36 -26.96 -24.52
C GLY A 245 15.08 -26.02 -25.49
N ASP A 246 16.31 -25.65 -25.13
CA ASP A 246 17.34 -25.13 -26.03
C ASP A 246 18.26 -26.28 -26.44
N GLY A 247 18.60 -26.36 -27.74
CA GLY A 247 19.76 -27.11 -28.26
C GLY A 247 19.49 -28.09 -29.40
N ASP A 248 19.29 -27.58 -30.63
CA ASP A 248 20.27 -27.64 -31.75
C ASP A 248 19.62 -27.12 -33.05
#